data_AF-A0A3D0VHU6-F1
#
_entry.id   AF-A0A3D0VHU6-F1
#
_cell.length_a   1.000
_cell.length_b   1.000
_cell.length_c   1.000
_cell.angle_alpha   90.00
_cell.angle_beta   90.00
_cell.angle_gamma   90.00
#
_symmetry.space_group_name_H-M   'P 1'
#
loop_
_entity.id
_entity.type
_entity.pdbx_description
1 polymer ?
#
loop_
_entity_poly.entity_id
_entity_poly.type
_entity_poly.pdbx_seq_one_letter_code
_entity_poly.pdbx_strand_id
1 'polypeptide(L)' 'SEALHSRVTHRAVVLRGGTTQDVDVTALVPGDVVHLSLGAIIPADIRLLSTKNLLCDESILTGESQPAEKDPAPVAA' A
#
# COMPACT_ATOMS: atom_id res chain seq x y z
N SER A 1 -17.57 6.75 -21.01
CA SER A 1 -17.14 5.48 -21.63
C SER A 1 -16.59 4.59 -20.54
N GLU A 2 -17.31 3.53 -20.21
CA GLU A 2 -16.93 2.55 -19.18
C GLU A 2 -15.63 1.81 -19.57
N ALA A 3 -15.44 1.58 -20.87
CA ALA A 3 -14.26 0.94 -21.47
C ALA A 3 -12.93 1.71 -21.34
N LEU A 4 -12.93 2.95 -20.85
CA LEU A 4 -11.70 3.71 -20.57
C LEU A 4 -11.20 3.53 -19.12
N HIS A 5 -12.07 3.19 -18.19
CA HIS A 5 -11.68 2.96 -16.78
C HIS A 5 -11.14 1.54 -16.54
N SER A 6 -11.46 0.58 -17.42
CA SER A 6 -11.11 -0.84 -17.25
C SER A 6 -9.64 -1.21 -17.50
N ARG A 7 -8.75 -0.23 -17.74
CA ARG A 7 -7.36 -0.46 -18.15
C ARG A 7 -6.29 0.36 -17.41
N VAL A 8 -6.65 1.05 -16.33
CA VAL A 8 -5.66 1.56 -15.37
C VAL A 8 -5.56 0.55 -14.23
N THR A 9 -4.68 -0.43 -14.38
CA THR A 9 -4.38 -1.38 -13.30
C THR A 9 -3.36 -0.78 -12.36
N HIS A 10 -3.74 -0.57 -11.10
CA HIS A 10 -2.77 -0.25 -10.05
C HIS A 10 -1.86 -1.46 -9.81
N ARG A 11 -0.61 -1.17 -9.47
CA ARG A 11 0.49 -2.15 -9.46
C ARG A 11 1.14 -2.15 -8.09
N ALA A 12 1.46 -3.33 -7.58
CA ALA A 12 2.11 -3.51 -6.28
C ALA A 12 3.38 -4.34 -6.43
N VAL A 13 4.42 -3.96 -5.70
CA VAL A 13 5.68 -4.71 -5.65
C VAL A 13 5.63 -5.63 -4.44
N VAL A 14 5.71 -6.95 -4.65
CA VAL A 14 5.64 -7.96 -3.58
C VAL A 14 6.89 -8.84 -3.54
N LEU A 15 7.24 -9.32 -2.35
CA LEU A 15 8.28 -10.32 -2.13
C LEU A 15 7.62 -11.71 -1.99
N ARG A 16 7.72 -12.54 -3.02
CA ARG A 16 7.18 -13.91 -3.06
C ARG A 16 8.30 -14.90 -3.37
N GLY A 17 8.44 -15.97 -2.57
CA GLY A 17 9.48 -16.98 -2.76
C GLY A 17 10.91 -16.44 -2.71
N GLY A 18 11.16 -15.36 -1.95
CA GLY A 18 12.46 -14.67 -1.93
C GLY A 18 12.76 -13.78 -3.15
N THR A 19 11.80 -13.62 -4.07
CA THR A 19 11.93 -12.80 -5.27
C THR A 19 10.94 -11.64 -5.29
N THR A 20 11.40 -10.47 -5.74
CA THR A 20 10.53 -9.31 -5.96
C THR A 20 9.75 -9.47 -7.26
N GLN A 21 8.44 -9.21 -7.21
CA GLN A 21 7.51 -9.36 -8.34
C GLN A 21 6.60 -8.13 -8.42
N ASP A 22 6.36 -7.62 -9.64
CA ASP A 22 5.31 -6.63 -9.90
C ASP A 22 4.02 -7.38 -10.20
N VAL A 23 3.00 -7.16 -9.37
CA VAL A 23 1.69 -7.83 -9.44
C VAL A 23 0.57 -6.82 -9.52
N ASP A 24 -0.58 -7.27 -10.01
CA ASP A 24 -1.78 -6.46 -9.98
C ASP A 24 -2.27 -6.31 -8.54
N VAL A 25 -2.81 -5.15 -8.14
CA VAL A 25 -3.42 -5.01 -6.81
C VAL A 25 -4.57 -6.00 -6.60
N THR A 26 -5.27 -6.37 -7.68
CA THR A 26 -6.33 -7.40 -7.66
C THR A 26 -5.81 -8.83 -7.49
N ALA A 27 -4.49 -9.04 -7.60
CA ALA A 27 -3.80 -10.31 -7.41
C ALA A 27 -3.02 -10.39 -6.07
N LEU A 28 -3.24 -9.44 -5.16
CA LEU A 28 -2.75 -9.49 -3.78
C LEU A 28 -3.58 -10.46 -2.95
N VAL A 29 -2.92 -11.16 -2.03
CA VAL A 29 -3.55 -12.12 -1.10
C VAL A 29 -3.00 -11.94 0.32
N PRO A 30 -3.78 -12.30 1.37
CA PRO A 30 -3.26 -12.31 2.74
C PRO A 30 -2.01 -13.17 2.86
N GLY A 31 -0.95 -12.59 3.43
CA GLY A 31 0.38 -13.21 3.53
C GLY A 31 1.42 -12.65 2.55
N ASP A 32 1.02 -11.83 1.57
CA ASP A 32 1.97 -11.09 0.74
C ASP A 32 2.78 -10.07 1.55
N VAL A 33 4.08 -10.01 1.27
CA VAL A 33 4.97 -8.96 1.79
C VAL A 33 5.10 -7.87 0.73
N VAL A 34 4.41 -6.75 0.93
CA VAL A 34 4.40 -5.61 0.00
C VAL A 34 5.57 -4.67 0.29
N HIS A 35 6.28 -4.24 -0.75
CA HIS A 35 7.24 -3.14 -0.70
C HIS A 35 6.54 -1.82 -1.06
N LEU A 36 6.55 -0.87 -0.12
CA LEU A 36 6.10 0.50 -0.35
C LEU A 36 7.28 1.41 -0.70
N SER A 37 7.01 2.40 -1.56
CA SER A 37 7.96 3.44 -1.96
C SER A 37 7.29 4.81 -1.87
N LEU A 38 8.09 5.89 -1.92
CA LEU A 38 7.57 7.25 -1.92
C LEU A 38 6.67 7.49 -3.14
N GLY A 39 5.47 8.03 -2.90
CA GLY A 39 4.44 8.22 -3.93
C GLY A 39 3.63 6.97 -4.29
N ALA A 40 3.87 5.83 -3.66
CA ALA A 40 3.02 4.65 -3.82
C ALA A 40 1.64 4.87 -3.18
N ILE A 41 0.58 4.49 -3.89
CA ILE A 41 -0.75 4.32 -3.31
C ILE A 41 -0.72 3.03 -2.48
N ILE A 42 -1.29 3.08 -1.27
CA ILE A 42 -1.41 1.90 -0.41
C ILE A 42 -2.40 0.90 -1.08
N PRO A 43 -1.97 -0.31 -1.46
CA PRO A 43 -2.74 -1.14 -2.40
C PRO A 43 -3.84 -2.00 -1.74
N ALA A 44 -3.77 -2.16 -0.42
CA ALA A 44 -4.71 -2.92 0.41
C ALA A 44 -4.50 -2.50 1.89
N ASP A 45 -5.39 -2.93 2.79
CA ASP A 45 -5.13 -2.86 4.22
C ASP A 45 -3.95 -3.76 4.58
N ILE A 46 -2.92 -3.18 5.19
CA ILE A 46 -1.62 -3.84 5.43
C ILE A 46 -1.16 -3.70 6.87
N ARG A 47 -0.43 -4.70 7.36
CA ARG A 47 0.37 -4.58 8.58
C ARG A 47 1.79 -4.13 8.21
N LEU A 48 2.23 -3.01 8.79
CA LEU A 48 3.61 -2.56 8.70
C LEU A 48 4.53 -3.52 9.48
N LEU A 49 5.56 -4.01 8.79
CA LEU A 49 6.59 -4.90 9.35
C LEU A 49 7.88 -4.13 9.66
N SER A 50 8.23 -3.18 8.80
CA SER A 50 9.34 -2.24 8.96
C SER A 50 9.04 -0.95 8.18
N THR A 51 9.50 0.19 8.70
CA THR A 51 9.36 1.50 8.03
C THR A 51 10.67 2.29 8.13
N LYS A 52 10.80 3.32 7.29
CA LYS A 52 11.87 4.31 7.38
C LYS A 52 11.28 5.68 7.02
N ASN A 53 10.90 6.44 8.05
CA ASN A 53 10.24 7.75 7.94
C ASN A 53 9.00 7.68 7.03
N LEU A 54 8.11 6.70 7.26
CA LEU A 54 6.89 6.54 6.47
C LEU A 54 5.87 7.60 6.90
N LEU A 55 5.51 8.45 5.95
CA LEU A 55 4.44 9.44 6.06
C LEU A 55 3.34 9.06 5.07
N CYS A 56 2.10 9.01 5.53
CA CYS A 56 0.93 8.72 4.71
C CYS A 56 0.01 9.95 4.62
N ASP A 57 -0.47 10.25 3.42
CA ASP A 57 -1.62 11.14 3.22
C ASP A 57 -2.90 10.33 3.52
N GLU A 58 -3.63 10.73 4.55
CA GLU A 58 -4.87 10.11 4.99
C GLU A 58 -6.07 11.05 4.80
N SER A 59 -5.92 12.14 4.05
CA SER A 59 -6.96 13.17 3.84
C SER A 59 -8.26 12.60 3.25
N ILE A 60 -8.18 11.55 2.45
CA ILE A 60 -9.33 10.82 1.91
C ILE A 60 -10.13 10.09 3.00
N LEU A 61 -9.46 9.68 4.09
CA LEU A 61 -10.05 8.93 5.22
C LEU A 61 -10.47 9.83 6.38
N THR A 62 -9.70 10.89 6.67
CA THR A 62 -9.85 11.74 7.86
C THR A 62 -10.36 13.15 7.55
N GLY A 63 -10.20 13.63 6.31
CA GLY A 63 -10.37 15.04 5.93
C GLY A 63 -9.17 15.94 6.22
N GLU A 64 -8.16 15.45 6.94
CA GLU A 64 -6.99 16.24 7.36
C GLU A 64 -5.84 16.13 6.34
N SER A 65 -5.33 17.27 5.87
CA SER A 65 -4.26 17.33 4.84
C SER A 65 -2.84 17.18 5.40
N GLN A 66 -2.67 17.04 6.71
CA GLN A 66 -1.35 16.86 7.34
C GLN A 66 -0.92 15.38 7.25
N PRO A 67 0.23 15.05 6.63
CA PRO A 67 0.71 13.67 6.57
C PRO A 67 0.89 13.07 7.97
N ALA A 68 0.36 11.85 8.15
CA ALA A 68 0.47 11.09 9.38
C ALA A 68 1.71 10.17 9.36
N GLU A 69 2.50 10.19 10.43
CA GLU A 69 3.60 9.23 10.61
C GLU A 69 3.07 7.83 10.89
N LYS A 70 3.75 6.81 10.36
CA LYS A 70 3.37 5.40 10.50
C LYS A 70 4.58 4.53 10.84
N ASP A 71 4.41 3.68 11.84
CA ASP A 71 5.44 2.77 12.32
C ASP A 71 4.91 1.34 12.56
N PRO A 72 5.77 0.34 12.78
CA PRO A 72 5.36 -1.06 12.93
C PRO A 72 4.73 -1.42 14.28
N ALA A 73 4.64 -0.51 15.27
CA ALA A 73 4.06 -0.81 16.57
C ALA A 73 2.58 -1.21 16.46
N PRO A 74 2.07 -2.07 17.36
CA PRO A 74 0.64 -2.33 17.43
C PRO A 74 -0.13 -1.05 17.80
N VAL A 75 -1.19 -0.75 17.05
CA VAL A 75 -2.23 0.19 17.50
C VAL A 75 -2.91 -0.35 18.75
N ALA A 76 -3.46 0.55 19.58
CA ALA A 76 -4.27 0.16 20.72
C ALA A 76 -5.53 -0.61 20.27
N ALA A 77 -6.02 -1.48 21.15
CA ALA A 77 -7.26 -2.23 20.99
C ALA A 77 -8.49 -1.42 21.44
#